data_AF-A0A349B351-F1
#
_entry.id   AF-A0A349B351-F1
#
_cell.length_a   1.000
_cell.length_b   1.000
_cell.length_c   1.000
_cell.angle_alpha   90.00
_cell.angle_beta   90.00
_cell.angle_gamma   90.00
#
_symmetry.space_group_name_H-M   'P 1'
#
loop_
_entity.id
_entity.type
_entity.pdbx_description
1 polymer ?
#
loop_
_entity_poly.entity_id
_entity_poly.type
_entity_poly.pdbx_seq_one_letter_code
_entity_poly.pdbx_strand_id
1 'polypeptide(L)'
;MVNPFKPTFGRTPPLLVGRDDVIVEFATAIEAASGSALATLLVGARGSGKTVLLNALEDAARSQGWIVFSETATPGLVDRLVHDRLGPLADDLAG
;
A
#
# COMPACT_ATOMS: atom_id res chain seq x y z
N MET A 1 -22.45 22.55 -2.29
CA MET A 1 -21.40 21.63 -1.79
C MET A 1 -21.16 20.59 -2.88
N VAL A 2 -19.97 20.55 -3.48
CA VAL A 2 -19.67 19.59 -4.55
C VAL A 2 -19.51 18.22 -3.92
N ASN A 3 -20.19 17.21 -4.47
CA ASN A 3 -20.02 15.82 -4.03
C ASN A 3 -18.56 15.39 -4.23
N PRO A 4 -17.80 15.09 -3.16
CA PRO A 4 -16.40 14.69 -3.28
C PRO A 4 -16.24 13.28 -3.90
N PHE A 5 -17.34 12.54 -4.05
CA PHE A 5 -17.35 11.19 -4.58
C PHE A 5 -17.45 11.19 -6.10
N LYS A 6 -16.31 11.22 -6.78
CA LYS A 6 -16.22 10.95 -8.21
C LYS A 6 -15.56 9.58 -8.43
N PRO A 7 -16.34 8.50 -8.62
CA PRO A 7 -15.80 7.16 -8.70
C PRO A 7 -14.94 7.03 -9.96
N THR A 8 -13.63 6.96 -9.76
CA THR A 8 -12.65 6.67 -10.80
C THR A 8 -11.87 5.45 -10.34
N PHE A 9 -11.78 4.41 -11.17
CA PHE A 9 -11.03 3.22 -10.82
C PHE A 9 -9.56 3.57 -10.57
N GLY A 10 -9.01 3.10 -9.44
CA GLY A 10 -7.59 3.23 -9.11
C GLY A 10 -7.11 4.63 -8.70
N ARG A 11 -7.97 5.66 -8.68
CA ARG A 11 -7.59 6.97 -8.14
C ARG A 11 -7.97 7.08 -6.67
N THR A 12 -7.03 7.57 -5.87
CA THR A 12 -7.31 8.00 -4.50
C THR A 12 -8.34 9.13 -4.54
N PRO A 13 -9.50 8.99 -3.87
CA PRO A 13 -10.51 10.04 -3.80
C PRO A 13 -9.95 11.23 -3.02
N PRO A 14 -10.48 12.44 -3.24
CA PRO A 14 -10.02 13.64 -2.54
C PRO A 14 -10.24 13.59 -1.02
N LEU A 15 -11.06 12.64 -0.55
CA LEU A 15 -11.30 12.41 0.87
C LEU A 15 -11.49 10.90 1.14
N LEU A 16 -10.75 10.38 2.11
CA LEU A 16 -10.86 9.01 2.61
C LEU A 16 -11.56 9.04 3.98
N VAL A 17 -12.88 8.86 4.02
CA VAL A 17 -13.64 8.96 5.28
C VAL A 17 -13.68 7.62 6.00
N GLY A 18 -13.43 7.62 7.31
CA GLY A 18 -13.69 6.47 8.20
C GLY A 18 -12.70 5.31 8.02
N ARG A 19 -11.48 5.60 7.59
CA ARG A 19 -10.41 4.61 7.37
C ARG A 19 -9.10 4.96 8.09
N ASP A 20 -9.11 6.05 8.85
CA ASP A 20 -7.95 6.56 9.58
C ASP A 20 -7.42 5.53 10.58
N ASP A 21 -8.32 4.87 11.32
CA ASP A 21 -7.95 3.86 12.32
C ASP A 21 -7.14 2.70 11.69
N VAL A 22 -7.54 2.23 10.51
CA VAL A 22 -6.85 1.14 9.79
C VAL A 22 -5.47 1.58 9.32
N ILE A 23 -5.35 2.84 8.86
CA ILE A 23 -4.07 3.39 8.41
C ILE A 23 -3.13 3.57 9.60
N VAL A 24 -3.62 4.10 10.72
CA VAL A 24 -2.85 4.27 11.95
C VAL A 24 -2.39 2.92 12.49
N GLU A 25 -3.29 1.94 12.57
CA GLU A 25 -2.95 0.58 13.03
C GLU A 25 -1.84 -0.05 12.17
N PHE A 26 -1.97 0.04 10.84
CA PHE A 26 -0.94 -0.44 9.92
C PHE A 26 0.39 0.30 10.09
N ALA A 27 0.35 1.63 10.17
CA ALA A 27 1.53 2.48 10.33
C ALA A 27 2.28 2.18 11.64
N THR A 28 1.56 1.95 12.73
CA THR A 28 2.15 1.53 14.01
C THR A 28 2.75 0.12 13.93
N ALA A 29 2.08 -0.81 13.22
CA ALA A 29 2.54 -2.19 13.11
C ALA A 29 3.87 -2.29 12.33
N ILE A 30 4.03 -1.54 11.24
CA ILE A 30 5.27 -1.53 10.46
C ILE A 30 6.38 -0.77 11.20
N GLU A 31 6.08 0.33 11.90
CA GLU A 31 7.07 1.09 12.68
C GLU A 31 7.71 0.24 13.79
N ALA A 32 6.91 -0.59 14.46
CA ALA A 32 7.42 -1.45 15.52
C ALA A 32 8.47 -2.46 15.04
N ALA A 33 8.65 -2.65 13.73
CA ALA A 33 9.48 -3.68 13.08
C ALA A 33 9.27 -5.09 13.68
N SER A 34 8.15 -5.27 14.41
CA SER A 34 7.82 -6.50 15.07
C SER A 34 7.26 -7.40 14.00
N GLY A 35 7.76 -8.61 13.87
CA GLY A 35 7.26 -9.61 12.91
C GLY A 35 5.80 -10.05 13.15
N SER A 36 4.97 -9.22 13.76
CA SER A 36 3.55 -9.46 14.05
C SER A 36 2.63 -9.13 12.85
N ALA A 37 3.05 -8.24 11.95
CA ALA A 37 2.33 -7.93 10.71
C ALA A 37 3.02 -8.54 9.47
N LEU A 38 3.13 -9.88 9.42
CA LEU A 38 3.73 -10.57 8.27
C LEU A 38 2.88 -10.45 7.00
N ALA A 39 1.56 -10.22 7.14
CA ALA A 39 0.65 -10.01 6.02
C ALA A 39 -0.64 -9.30 6.48
N THR A 40 -1.17 -8.41 5.64
CA THR A 40 -2.50 -7.79 5.80
C THR A 40 -3.38 -8.12 4.60
N LEU A 41 -4.62 -8.53 4.83
CA LEU A 41 -5.60 -8.82 3.77
C LEU A 41 -6.83 -7.93 3.89
N LEU A 42 -7.09 -7.12 2.86
CA LEU A 42 -8.28 -6.26 2.80
C LEU A 42 -9.45 -6.98 2.12
N VAL A 43 -10.51 -7.27 2.87
CA VAL A 43 -11.72 -7.93 2.38
C VAL A 43 -12.91 -6.96 2.37
N GLY A 44 -13.77 -7.04 1.36
CA GLY A 44 -14.96 -6.19 1.25
C GLY A 44 -15.63 -6.24 -0.13
N ALA A 45 -16.83 -5.67 -0.24
CA ALA A 45 -17.63 -5.68 -1.47
C ALA A 45 -16.92 -5.00 -2.66
N ARG A 46 -17.34 -5.31 -3.90
CA ARG A 46 -16.86 -4.61 -5.09
C ARG A 46 -17.18 -3.11 -4.97
N GLY A 47 -16.21 -2.24 -5.29
CA GLY A 47 -16.39 -0.80 -5.18
C GLY A 47 -16.26 -0.22 -3.77
N SER A 48 -15.94 -1.03 -2.75
CA SER A 48 -15.79 -0.56 -1.36
C SER A 48 -14.51 0.25 -1.07
N GLY A 49 -13.71 0.57 -2.10
CA GLY A 49 -12.47 1.34 -1.94
C GLY A 49 -11.24 0.55 -1.49
N LYS A 50 -11.19 -0.79 -1.65
CA LYS A 50 -10.01 -1.59 -1.25
C LYS A 50 -8.69 -1.11 -1.88
N THR A 51 -8.69 -0.88 -3.19
CA THR A 51 -7.51 -0.36 -3.92
C THR A 51 -7.11 1.03 -3.42
N VAL A 52 -8.10 1.87 -3.10
CA VAL A 52 -7.85 3.19 -2.53
C VAL A 52 -7.19 3.07 -1.17
N LEU A 53 -7.65 2.13 -0.33
CA LEU A 53 -7.03 1.89 0.97
C LEU A 53 -5.61 1.36 0.83
N LEU A 54 -5.33 0.45 -0.12
CA LEU A 54 -3.95 0.02 -0.41
C LEU A 54 -3.05 1.22 -0.73
N ASN A 55 -3.47 2.13 -1.62
CA ASN A 55 -2.70 3.34 -1.93
C ASN A 55 -2.41 4.18 -0.67
N ALA A 56 -3.38 4.33 0.23
CA ALA A 56 -3.20 5.09 1.46
C ALA A 56 -2.22 4.42 2.45
N LEU A 57 -2.23 3.08 2.53
CA LEU A 57 -1.25 2.32 3.30
C LEU A 57 0.15 2.46 2.70
N GLU A 58 0.27 2.44 1.38
CA GLU A 58 1.55 2.69 0.70
C GLU A 58 2.10 4.09 1.02
N ASP A 59 1.25 5.12 0.99
CA ASP A 59 1.66 6.49 1.31
C ASP A 59 2.08 6.62 2.78
N ALA A 60 1.37 5.97 3.70
CA ALA A 60 1.76 5.90 5.11
C ALA A 60 3.13 5.23 5.29
N ALA A 61 3.38 4.10 4.62
CA ALA A 61 4.67 3.41 4.66
C ALA A 61 5.79 4.30 4.09
N ARG A 62 5.59 4.92 2.93
CA ARG A 62 6.55 5.86 2.32
C ARG A 62 6.87 7.03 3.26
N SER A 63 5.86 7.56 3.96
CA SER A 63 6.05 8.67 4.90
C SER A 63 6.94 8.32 6.09
N GLN A 64 7.04 7.03 6.43
CA GLN A 64 7.93 6.49 7.47
C GLN A 64 9.29 6.02 6.91
N GLY A 65 9.58 6.28 5.63
CA GLY A 65 10.85 5.91 4.99
C GLY A 65 10.91 4.47 4.48
N TRP A 66 9.78 3.74 4.46
CA TRP A 66 9.75 2.41 3.87
C TRP A 66 9.81 2.46 2.34
N ILE A 67 10.50 1.47 1.78
CA ILE A 67 10.46 1.20 0.35
C ILE A 67 9.21 0.36 0.05
N VAL A 68 8.43 0.80 -0.94
CA VAL A 68 7.12 0.21 -1.24
C VAL A 68 7.09 -0.35 -2.66
N PHE A 69 6.74 -1.63 -2.78
CA PHE A 69 6.49 -2.29 -4.05
C PHE A 69 4.99 -2.53 -4.23
N SER A 70 4.38 -1.77 -5.14
CA SER A 70 2.97 -1.95 -5.53
C SER A 70 2.90 -2.84 -6.77
N GLU A 71 2.46 -4.09 -6.60
CA GLU A 71 2.34 -5.06 -7.68
C GLU A 71 0.99 -5.78 -7.63
N THR A 72 0.50 -6.22 -8.80
CA THR A 72 -0.66 -7.10 -8.85
C THR A 72 -0.20 -8.55 -8.70
N ALA A 73 -0.85 -9.31 -7.82
CA ALA A 73 -0.57 -10.72 -7.56
C ALA A 73 -1.01 -11.63 -8.72
N THR A 74 -0.26 -11.58 -9.81
CA THR A 74 -0.38 -12.45 -10.99
C THR A 74 0.79 -13.45 -11.05
N PRO A 75 0.69 -14.52 -11.85
CA PRO A 75 1.83 -15.41 -12.10
C PRO A 75 3.11 -14.64 -12.45
N GLY A 76 4.26 -15.11 -11.93
CA GLY A 76 5.56 -14.45 -12.09
C GLY A 76 5.80 -13.24 -11.17
N LEU A 77 4.94 -12.99 -10.17
CA LEU A 77 5.12 -11.87 -9.22
C LEU A 77 6.50 -11.90 -8.54
N VAL A 78 6.91 -13.07 -8.04
CA VAL A 78 8.18 -13.21 -7.29
C VAL A 78 9.36 -12.84 -8.17
N ASP A 79 9.38 -13.34 -9.41
CA ASP A 79 10.46 -13.05 -10.36
C ASP A 79 10.55 -11.54 -10.65
N ARG A 80 9.41 -10.87 -10.88
CA ARG A 80 9.37 -9.41 -11.07
C ARG A 80 9.87 -8.64 -9.84
N LEU A 81 9.46 -9.05 -8.65
CA LEU A 81 9.92 -8.40 -7.41
C LEU A 81 11.44 -8.56 -7.22
N VAL A 82 11.98 -9.75 -7.45
CA VAL A 82 13.41 -10.01 -7.28
C VAL A 82 14.24 -9.29 -8.34
N HIS A 83 13.87 -9.42 -9.62
CA HIS A 83 14.69 -8.97 -10.73
C HIS A 83 14.46 -7.51 -11.13
N ASP A 84 13.21 -7.04 -11.13
CA ASP A 84 12.89 -5.71 -11.67
C ASP A 84 12.89 -4.63 -10.58
N ARG A 85 12.89 -5.03 -9.30
CA ARG A 85 12.68 -4.12 -8.16
C ARG A 85 13.78 -4.23 -7.10
N LEU A 86 14.00 -5.43 -6.55
CA LEU A 86 14.95 -5.62 -5.43
C LEU A 86 16.40 -5.60 -5.88
N GLY A 87 16.75 -6.23 -7.02
CA GLY A 87 18.10 -6.21 -7.57
C GLY A 87 18.66 -4.79 -7.74
N PRO A 88 17.99 -3.92 -8.53
CA PRO A 88 18.44 -2.55 -8.75
C PRO A 88 18.54 -1.74 -7.45
N LEU A 89 17.60 -1.93 -6.52
CA LEU A 89 17.65 -1.26 -5.23
C LEU A 89 18.86 -1.69 -4.38
N ALA A 90 19.19 -2.98 -4.38
CA ALA A 90 20.35 -3.48 -3.66
C ALA A 90 21.65 -2.89 -4.22
N ASP A 91 21.73 -2.74 -5.55
CA ASP A 91 22.85 -2.08 -6.22
C ASP A 91 22.95 -0.60 -5.81
N ASP A 92 21.83 0.12 -5.78
CA ASP A 92 21.77 1.54 -5.37
C ASP A 92 22.15 1.77 -3.90
N LEU A 93 21.89 0.79 -3.01
CA LEU A 93 22.24 0.86 -1.59
C LEU A 93 23.68 0.41 -1.29
N ALA A 94 24.31 -0.32 -2.20
CA ALA A 94 25.68 -0.84 -2.05
C ALA A 94 26.77 0.08 -2.62
N GLY A 95 26.38 1.11 -3.38
CA GLY A 95 27.25 2.20 -3.86
C GLY A 95 27.37 3.36 -2.88
#